data_AF-A0A933I1Q5-F1
#
_entry.id   AF-A0A933I1Q5-F1
#
_cell.length_a   1.000
_cell.length_b   1.000
_cell.length_c   1.000
_cell.angle_alpha   90.00
_cell.angle_beta   90.00
_cell.angle_gamma   90.00
#
_symmetry.space_group_name_H-M   'P 1'
#
loop_
_entity.id
_entity.type
_entity.pdbx_description
1 polymer ?
#
loop_
_entity_poly.entity_id
_entity_poly.type
_entity_poly.pdbx_seq_one_letter_code
_entity_poly.pdbx_strand_id
1 'polypeptide(L)'
;MRKGFFVSLVVATALLLAVPVLSSAAQKTATELGFSEGMSQGDFANLLVKVTNAEGFLPTSATLNDVFKFWEDMGVVPPGGWNTNGNISRDDLIAILGLKGDEAKDLSFDDLIKKIIEKLNAILNAKITPAQGNSVSPLGPTF
;
A
#
# COMPACT_ATOMS: atom_id res chain seq x y z
N MET A 1 67.31 -12.21 -39.20
CA MET A 1 67.67 -11.49 -37.96
C MET A 1 66.65 -10.39 -37.69
N ARG A 2 66.31 -10.16 -36.40
CA ARG A 2 65.37 -9.17 -35.80
C ARG A 2 63.88 -9.55 -35.94
N LYS A 3 63.16 -10.06 -34.92
CA LYS A 3 62.80 -9.64 -33.54
C LYS A 3 61.83 -8.45 -33.43
N GLY A 4 60.70 -8.72 -32.76
CA GLY A 4 59.86 -7.78 -31.99
C GLY A 4 58.68 -7.18 -32.77
N PHE A 5 57.51 -6.84 -32.21
CA PHE A 5 56.79 -7.05 -30.94
C PHE A 5 55.43 -6.32 -31.14
N PHE A 6 54.47 -6.43 -30.21
CA PHE A 6 53.16 -5.74 -30.11
C PHE A 6 51.98 -6.41 -30.83
N VAL A 7 51.08 -7.13 -30.15
CA VAL A 7 50.10 -6.77 -29.08
C VAL A 7 48.87 -6.05 -29.63
N SER A 8 47.73 -6.74 -29.46
CA SER A 8 46.35 -6.26 -29.32
C SER A 8 45.69 -5.48 -30.45
N LEU A 9 44.56 -6.00 -30.93
CA LEU A 9 43.27 -5.39 -30.60
C LEU A 9 42.13 -6.40 -30.82
N VAL A 10 41.61 -6.94 -29.73
CA VAL A 10 40.31 -7.63 -29.71
C VAL A 10 39.24 -6.57 -29.87
N VAL A 11 38.59 -6.50 -31.02
CA VAL A 11 37.37 -5.69 -31.20
C VAL A 11 36.18 -6.60 -30.90
N ALA A 12 35.78 -6.61 -29.64
CA ALA A 12 34.53 -7.22 -29.20
C ALA A 12 33.38 -6.27 -29.56
N THR A 13 32.70 -6.55 -30.68
CA THR A 13 31.44 -5.89 -31.03
C THR A 13 30.30 -6.63 -30.32
N ALA A 14 30.14 -6.40 -29.02
CA ALA A 14 28.96 -6.82 -28.29
C ALA A 14 27.99 -5.63 -28.22
N LEU A 15 26.95 -5.76 -29.05
CA LEU A 15 25.77 -4.92 -29.15
C LEU A 15 25.20 -4.63 -27.76
N LEU A 16 25.33 -3.38 -27.31
CA LEU A 16 24.67 -2.86 -26.11
C LEU A 16 23.16 -2.80 -26.38
N LEU A 17 22.45 -3.88 -26.04
CA LEU A 17 21.01 -3.83 -25.82
C LEU A 17 20.78 -3.06 -24.52
N ALA A 18 20.35 -1.81 -24.66
CA ALA A 18 19.83 -1.01 -23.57
C ALA A 18 18.62 -1.73 -22.95
N VAL A 19 18.85 -2.49 -21.89
CA VAL A 19 17.79 -2.87 -20.95
C VAL A 19 17.67 -1.70 -19.98
N PRO A 20 16.58 -0.91 -20.00
CA PRO A 20 16.27 -0.09 -18.84
C PRO A 20 15.94 -1.07 -17.71
N VAL A 21 16.92 -1.38 -16.87
CA VAL A 21 16.64 -1.88 -15.53
C VAL A 21 16.02 -0.70 -14.80
N LEU A 22 14.70 -0.55 -14.99
CA LEU A 22 13.85 0.21 -14.11
C LEU A 22 14.19 -0.29 -12.71
N SER A 23 14.68 0.63 -11.87
CA SER A 23 14.79 0.41 -10.43
C SER A 23 13.42 0.00 -9.91
N SER A 24 13.16 -1.31 -9.83
CA SER A 24 12.13 -1.87 -8.98
C SER A 24 12.59 -1.59 -7.55
N ALA A 25 12.25 -0.42 -7.04
CA ALA A 25 11.93 -0.31 -5.62
C ALA A 25 10.88 -1.40 -5.40
N ALA A 26 11.30 -2.51 -4.80
CA ALA A 26 10.50 -3.71 -4.66
C ALA A 26 9.22 -3.35 -3.93
N GLN A 27 8.16 -3.06 -4.69
CA GLN A 27 6.83 -2.89 -4.16
C GLN A 27 6.41 -4.29 -3.75
N LYS A 28 6.55 -4.57 -2.47
CA LYS A 28 6.11 -5.81 -1.84
C LYS A 28 4.67 -6.07 -2.29
N THR A 29 4.44 -7.19 -2.98
CA THR A 29 3.12 -7.56 -3.51
C THR A 29 2.14 -7.82 -2.37
N ALA A 30 0.83 -7.82 -2.63
CA ALA A 30 -0.14 -8.10 -1.58
C ALA A 30 0.08 -9.51 -1.02
N THR A 31 0.43 -10.46 -1.89
CA THR A 31 0.85 -11.82 -1.50
C THR A 31 2.06 -11.83 -0.57
N GLU A 32 3.11 -11.06 -0.84
CA GLU A 32 4.28 -10.95 0.06
C GLU A 32 3.95 -10.26 1.38
N LEU A 33 2.97 -9.34 1.38
CA LEU A 33 2.42 -8.73 2.59
C LEU A 33 1.54 -9.71 3.38
N GLY A 34 1.21 -10.88 2.81
CA GLY A 34 0.40 -11.94 3.44
C GLY A 34 -1.07 -11.90 3.06
N PHE A 35 -1.49 -11.03 2.13
CA PHE A 35 -2.84 -11.00 1.61
C PHE A 35 -3.03 -12.11 0.58
N SER A 36 -4.13 -12.84 0.70
CA SER A 36 -4.53 -13.82 -0.31
C SER A 36 -6.01 -13.67 -0.62
N GLU A 37 -6.36 -13.89 -1.88
CA GLU A 37 -7.76 -13.98 -2.28
C GLU A 37 -8.42 -15.17 -1.58
N GLY A 38 -9.60 -14.93 -1.01
CA GLY A 38 -10.32 -15.93 -0.23
C GLY A 38 -9.88 -16.05 1.23
N MET A 39 -8.94 -15.21 1.71
CA MET A 39 -8.61 -15.19 3.14
C MET A 39 -9.79 -14.72 3.99
N SER A 40 -9.80 -15.10 5.26
CA SER A 40 -10.86 -14.66 6.18
C SER A 40 -10.82 -13.14 6.33
N GLN A 41 -11.99 -12.51 6.40
CA GLN A 41 -12.13 -11.08 6.65
C GLN A 41 -11.50 -10.68 7.99
N GLY A 42 -11.49 -11.58 8.98
CA GLY A 42 -10.82 -11.36 10.25
C GLY A 42 -9.31 -11.23 10.11
N ASP A 43 -8.69 -12.18 9.40
CA ASP A 43 -7.25 -12.16 9.13
C ASP A 43 -6.89 -10.96 8.25
N PHE A 44 -7.74 -10.65 7.27
CA PHE A 44 -7.57 -9.51 6.38
C PHE A 44 -7.54 -8.18 7.14
N ALA A 45 -8.54 -7.96 8.01
CA ALA A 45 -8.64 -6.74 8.80
C ALA A 45 -7.46 -6.57 9.76
N ASN A 46 -7.01 -7.65 10.39
CA ASN A 46 -5.81 -7.64 11.24
C ASN A 46 -4.54 -7.37 10.44
N LEU A 47 -4.44 -7.91 9.22
CA LEU A 47 -3.28 -7.70 8.36
C LEU A 47 -3.21 -6.26 7.85
N LEU A 48 -4.36 -5.66 7.51
CA LEU A 48 -4.43 -4.23 7.21
C LEU A 48 -3.85 -3.39 8.35
N VAL A 49 -4.17 -3.72 9.62
CA VAL A 49 -3.69 -2.96 10.79
C VAL A 49 -2.17 -2.96 10.83
N LYS A 50 -1.56 -4.14 10.60
CA LYS A 50 -0.10 -4.31 10.59
C LYS A 50 0.55 -3.57 9.44
N VAL A 51 -0.03 -3.67 8.24
CA VAL A 51 0.55 -3.10 7.01
C VAL A 51 0.44 -1.58 6.98
N THR A 52 -0.64 -1.01 7.52
CA THR A 52 -0.80 0.46 7.64
C THR A 52 -0.26 1.00 8.96
N ASN A 53 0.38 0.16 9.79
CA ASN A 53 0.91 0.51 11.10
C ASN A 53 -0.14 1.20 12.01
N ALA A 54 -1.40 0.76 11.91
CA ALA A 54 -2.54 1.35 12.59
C ALA A 54 -2.73 0.84 14.03
N GLU A 55 -1.82 -0.02 14.53
CA GLU A 55 -1.87 -0.57 15.89
C GLU A 55 -1.96 0.52 16.97
N GLY A 56 -1.34 1.68 16.73
CA GLY A 56 -1.38 2.82 17.66
C GLY A 56 -2.73 3.54 17.77
N PHE A 57 -3.68 3.26 16.88
CA PHE A 57 -5.03 3.82 16.94
C PHE A 57 -6.04 2.89 17.61
N LEU A 58 -5.63 1.63 17.85
CA LEU A 58 -6.47 0.63 18.49
C LEU A 58 -6.19 0.59 20.00
N PRO A 59 -7.20 0.24 20.82
CA PRO A 59 -6.97 0.05 22.25
C PRO A 59 -6.00 -1.12 22.50
N THR A 60 -5.28 -1.09 23.61
CA THR A 60 -4.26 -2.11 23.97
C THR A 60 -4.81 -3.53 24.04
N SER A 61 -6.11 -3.69 24.26
CA SER A 61 -6.82 -4.99 24.25
C SER A 61 -7.87 -5.06 23.15
N ALA A 62 -7.56 -4.50 21.98
CA ALA A 62 -8.46 -4.52 20.83
C ALA A 62 -8.86 -5.94 20.46
N THR A 63 -10.17 -6.17 20.45
CA THR A 63 -10.78 -7.37 19.90
C THR A 63 -10.90 -7.24 18.39
N LEU A 64 -11.17 -8.34 17.70
CA LEU A 64 -11.43 -8.30 16.26
C LEU A 64 -12.61 -7.38 15.90
N ASN A 65 -13.60 -7.28 16.78
CA ASN A 65 -14.73 -6.37 16.58
C ASN A 65 -14.32 -4.89 16.67
N ASP A 66 -13.34 -4.56 17.51
CA ASP A 66 -12.77 -3.20 17.56
C ASP A 66 -12.00 -2.87 16.29
N VAL A 67 -11.29 -3.87 15.73
CA VAL A 67 -10.61 -3.73 14.43
C VAL A 67 -11.61 -3.52 13.29
N PHE A 68 -12.72 -4.27 13.27
CA PHE A 68 -13.77 -4.08 12.27
C PHE A 68 -14.39 -2.69 12.34
N LYS A 69 -14.78 -2.23 13.54
CA LYS A 69 -15.31 -0.88 13.75
C LYS A 69 -14.31 0.20 13.32
N PHE A 70 -13.04 0.01 13.64
CA PHE A 70 -11.99 0.94 13.24
C PHE A 70 -11.92 1.09 11.71
N TRP A 71 -12.04 -0.01 10.96
CA TRP A 71 -12.08 0.06 9.50
C TRP A 71 -13.39 0.64 8.95
N GLU A 72 -14.52 0.36 9.59
CA GLU A 72 -15.81 0.99 9.27
C GLU A 72 -15.76 2.51 9.42
N ASP A 73 -15.16 3.01 10.51
CA ASP A 73 -14.96 4.44 10.76
C ASP A 73 -14.04 5.09 9.70
N MET A 74 -13.22 4.29 8.99
CA MET A 74 -12.39 4.72 7.87
C MET A 74 -13.05 4.52 6.50
N GLY A 75 -14.29 4.04 6.47
CA GLY A 75 -15.04 3.77 5.24
C GLY A 75 -14.54 2.56 4.48
N VAL A 76 -13.84 1.63 5.14
CA VAL A 76 -13.46 0.33 4.59
C VAL A 76 -14.44 -0.71 5.08
N VAL A 77 -15.50 -0.92 4.29
CA VAL A 77 -16.62 -1.80 4.65
C VAL A 77 -16.90 -2.74 3.47
N PRO A 78 -16.72 -4.06 3.65
CA PRO A 78 -17.10 -5.05 2.65
C PRO A 78 -18.62 -5.02 2.38
N PRO A 79 -19.07 -5.49 1.20
CA PRO A 79 -20.49 -5.77 0.94
C PRO A 79 -21.06 -6.71 2.01
N GLY A 80 -22.13 -6.28 2.69
CA GLY A 80 -22.73 -7.06 3.78
C GLY A 80 -22.06 -6.90 5.15
N GLY A 81 -21.02 -6.05 5.25
CA GLY A 81 -20.33 -5.74 6.49
C GLY A 81 -19.23 -6.73 6.84
N TRP A 82 -18.49 -6.43 7.91
CA TRP A 82 -17.44 -7.30 8.41
C TRP A 82 -18.01 -8.54 9.10
N ASN A 83 -17.49 -9.70 8.74
CA ASN A 83 -17.82 -10.99 9.33
C ASN A 83 -16.56 -11.85 9.43
N THR A 84 -16.19 -12.29 10.63
CA THR A 84 -14.98 -13.10 10.87
C THR A 84 -14.87 -14.33 9.97
N ASN A 85 -16.00 -14.97 9.64
CA ASN A 85 -16.05 -16.17 8.80
C ASN A 85 -16.32 -15.88 7.32
N GLY A 86 -16.49 -14.60 6.96
CA GLY A 86 -16.58 -14.17 5.57
C GLY A 86 -15.20 -14.24 4.92
N ASN A 87 -15.17 -14.47 3.62
CA ASN A 87 -13.93 -14.42 2.85
C ASN A 87 -13.84 -13.10 2.10
N ILE A 88 -12.63 -12.58 1.92
CA ILE A 88 -12.38 -11.44 1.05
C ILE A 88 -12.15 -11.92 -0.37
N SER A 89 -13.04 -11.49 -1.27
CA SER A 89 -12.91 -11.69 -2.71
C SER A 89 -12.42 -10.41 -3.39
N ARG A 90 -11.98 -10.55 -4.65
CA ARG A 90 -11.68 -9.40 -5.50
C ARG A 90 -12.85 -8.42 -5.62
N ASP A 91 -14.08 -8.93 -5.71
CA ASP A 91 -15.28 -8.11 -5.83
C ASP A 91 -15.56 -7.29 -4.56
N ASP A 92 -15.24 -7.83 -3.39
CA ASP A 92 -15.34 -7.09 -2.12
C ASP A 92 -14.37 -5.90 -2.09
N LEU A 93 -13.14 -6.09 -2.58
CA LEU A 93 -12.15 -5.02 -2.66
C LEU A 93 -12.57 -3.91 -3.64
N ILE A 94 -13.16 -4.30 -4.78
CA ILE A 94 -13.73 -3.36 -5.76
C ILE A 94 -14.83 -2.53 -5.12
N ALA A 95 -15.73 -3.19 -4.37
CA ALA A 95 -16.83 -2.53 -3.68
C ALA A 95 -16.33 -1.58 -2.57
N ILE A 96 -15.34 -1.99 -1.78
CA ILE A 96 -14.69 -1.15 -0.75
C ILE A 96 -14.07 0.11 -1.36
N LEU A 97 -13.43 -0.04 -2.53
CA LEU A 97 -12.85 1.10 -3.25
C LEU A 97 -13.91 1.94 -3.98
N GLY A 98 -15.14 1.45 -4.13
CA GLY A 98 -16.21 2.12 -4.86
C GLY A 98 -15.99 2.16 -6.37
N LEU A 99 -15.11 1.30 -6.91
CA LEU A 99 -14.79 1.26 -8.34
C LEU A 99 -15.94 0.66 -9.14
N LYS A 100 -16.19 1.19 -10.34
CA LYS A 100 -17.28 0.72 -11.21
C LYS A 100 -16.82 0.55 -12.65
N GLY A 101 -17.43 -0.42 -13.32
CA GLY A 101 -17.24 -0.64 -14.76
C GLY A 101 -15.79 -0.96 -15.12
N ASP A 102 -15.26 -0.26 -16.10
CA ASP A 102 -13.95 -0.57 -16.69
C ASP A 102 -12.78 -0.21 -15.74
N GLU A 103 -12.99 0.68 -14.76
CA GLU A 103 -11.98 1.05 -13.76
C GLU A 103 -11.56 -0.14 -12.87
N ALA A 104 -12.45 -1.11 -12.70
CA ALA A 104 -12.21 -2.31 -11.91
C ALA A 104 -11.77 -3.51 -12.76
N LYS A 105 -11.99 -3.52 -14.08
CA LYS A 105 -11.77 -4.72 -14.91
C LYS A 105 -10.30 -5.08 -15.06
N ASP A 106 -9.44 -4.08 -15.17
CA ASP A 106 -8.02 -4.29 -15.46
C ASP A 106 -7.15 -4.40 -14.20
N LEU A 107 -7.74 -4.22 -13.01
CA LEU A 107 -7.00 -4.26 -11.74
C LEU A 107 -6.87 -5.67 -11.21
N SER A 108 -5.65 -6.10 -10.94
CA SER A 108 -5.40 -7.36 -10.24
C SER A 108 -5.80 -7.27 -8.76
N PHE A 109 -5.90 -8.43 -8.08
CA PHE A 109 -6.09 -8.46 -6.63
C PHE A 109 -5.01 -7.65 -5.90
N ASP A 110 -3.75 -7.80 -6.30
CA ASP A 110 -2.63 -7.03 -5.74
C ASP A 110 -2.82 -5.52 -5.93
N ASP A 111 -3.29 -5.07 -7.10
CA ASP A 111 -3.51 -3.65 -7.38
C ASP A 111 -4.63 -3.06 -6.53
N LEU A 112 -5.70 -3.84 -6.31
CA LEU A 112 -6.83 -3.44 -5.46
C LEU A 112 -6.36 -3.30 -4.00
N ILE A 113 -5.56 -4.24 -3.50
CA ILE A 113 -4.98 -4.15 -2.16
C ILE A 113 -4.07 -2.94 -2.02
N LYS A 114 -3.19 -2.69 -2.99
CA LYS A 114 -2.31 -1.51 -2.99
C LYS A 114 -3.13 -0.23 -2.90
N LYS A 115 -4.18 -0.09 -3.71
CA LYS A 115 -5.08 1.08 -3.67
C LYS A 115 -5.77 1.25 -2.32
N ILE A 116 -6.20 0.16 -1.67
CA ILE A 116 -6.80 0.22 -0.33
C ILE A 116 -5.77 0.70 0.69
N ILE A 117 -4.56 0.14 0.69
CA ILE A 117 -3.47 0.53 1.60
C ILE A 117 -3.09 2.00 1.39
N GLU A 118 -2.96 2.45 0.15
CA GLU A 118 -2.66 3.84 -0.19
C GLU A 118 -3.74 4.79 0.33
N LYS A 119 -5.02 4.47 0.11
CA LYS A 119 -6.16 5.23 0.62
C LYS A 119 -6.15 5.29 2.15
N LEU A 120 -5.92 4.16 2.82
CA LEU A 120 -5.87 4.09 4.28
C LEU A 120 -4.70 4.89 4.85
N ASN A 121 -3.50 4.75 4.28
CA ASN A 121 -2.34 5.53 4.70
C ASN A 121 -2.56 7.03 4.50
N ALA A 122 -3.22 7.45 3.42
CA ALA A 122 -3.60 8.86 3.22
C ALA A 122 -4.54 9.36 4.32
N ILE A 123 -5.57 8.57 4.68
CA ILE A 123 -6.52 8.89 5.76
C ILE A 123 -5.82 8.94 7.12
N LEU A 124 -4.98 7.95 7.43
CA LEU A 124 -4.24 7.85 8.68
C LEU A 124 -3.27 9.02 8.83
N ASN A 125 -2.48 9.32 7.80
CA ASN A 125 -1.55 10.47 7.80
C ASN A 125 -2.28 11.81 7.93
N ALA A 126 -3.46 11.95 7.31
CA ALA A 126 -4.31 13.13 7.47
C ALA A 126 -4.87 13.26 8.91
N LYS A 127 -5.12 12.14 9.62
CA LYS A 127 -5.53 12.15 11.02
C LYS A 127 -4.37 12.43 12.00
N ILE A 128 -3.14 12.07 11.64
CA ILE A 128 -1.92 12.31 12.47
C ILE A 128 -1.41 13.75 12.31
N THR A 129 -1.66 14.38 11.16
CA THR A 129 -1.31 15.79 10.96
C THR A 129 -2.40 16.66 11.60
N PRO A 130 -2.17 17.34 12.74
CA PRO A 130 -3.07 18.41 13.13
C PRO A 130 -3.07 19.43 11.97
N ALA A 131 -4.22 20.02 11.67
CA ALA A 131 -4.29 21.21 10.86
C ALA A 131 -3.38 22.28 11.49
N GLN A 132 -2.10 22.34 11.08
CA GLN A 132 -1.25 23.49 11.30
C GLN A 132 -1.73 24.56 10.33
N GLY A 133 -2.74 25.30 10.77
CA GLY A 133 -3.39 26.31 9.96
C GLY A 133 -4.15 27.39 10.74
N ASN A 134 -4.06 27.46 12.07
CA ASN A 134 -4.43 28.67 12.81
C ASN A 134 -3.22 29.13 13.62
N SER A 135 -2.30 29.81 12.93
CA SER A 135 -1.35 30.71 13.56
C SER A 135 -2.14 31.79 14.29
N VAL A 136 -2.40 31.60 15.58
CA VAL A 136 -2.75 32.74 16.44
C VAL A 136 -1.50 33.61 16.52
N SER A 137 -1.49 34.70 15.75
CA SER A 137 -0.51 35.76 15.96
C SER A 137 -0.66 36.25 17.40
N PRO A 138 0.37 36.18 18.26
CA PRO A 138 0.34 36.95 19.48
C PRO A 138 0.46 38.42 19.06
N LEU A 139 -0.67 39.14 19.10
CA LEU A 139 -0.64 40.60 19.16
C LEU A 139 0.25 40.96 20.34
N GLY A 140 1.37 41.62 20.03
CA GLY A 140 2.35 42.05 21.03
C GLY A 140 1.70 42.89 22.13
N PRO A 141 2.30 42.94 23.32
CA PRO A 141 1.79 43.81 24.37
C PRO A 141 1.84 45.26 23.88
N THR A 142 0.67 45.87 23.76
CA THR A 142 0.54 47.33 23.67
C THR A 142 0.59 47.86 25.10
N PHE A 143 1.79 48.22 25.57
CA PHE A 143 2.00 49.15 26.69
C PHE A 143 3.33 49.87 26.51
#